data_AF-A0A7J3B9T8-F1
#
_entry.id   AF-A0A7J3B9T8-F1
#
_cell.length_a   1.000
_cell.length_b   1.000
_cell.length_c   1.000
_cell.angle_alpha   90.00
_cell.angle_beta   90.00
_cell.angle_gamma   90.00
#
_symmetry.space_group_name_H-M   'P 1'
#
loop_
_entity.id
_entity.type
_entity.pdbx_description
1 polymer ?
#
loop_
_entity_poly.entity_id
_entity_poly.type
_entity_poly.pdbx_seq_one_letter_code
_entity_poly.pdbx_strand_id
1 'polypeptide(L)'
;MIRIPLIYVKDKQAFVRENGILRLLGNAVKVAQRMKKEGFILIHIVDLDALKGVETNFDVYDKLTYFINIQVECGENPDFIERLIGVKARVVVPLPSKLDLKGYSATKKLLVGKIGRDYNGNAEEVHDIILEEPTEELFLRFEKRRLIVYEDYKGKRDVWGVIFSPKP
;
A
#
# COMPACT_ATOMS: atom_id res chain seq x y z
N MET A 1 -12.45 -11.13 4.07
CA MET A 1 -11.91 -9.75 4.13
C MET A 1 -10.69 -9.74 5.03
N ILE A 2 -9.55 -9.23 4.56
CA ILE A 2 -8.32 -9.13 5.37
C ILE A 2 -8.20 -7.75 6.03
N ARG A 3 -7.57 -7.70 7.20
CA ARG A 3 -7.24 -6.47 7.92
C ARG A 3 -5.80 -6.08 7.59
N ILE A 4 -5.58 -4.87 7.08
CA ILE A 4 -4.28 -4.38 6.61
C ILE A 4 -3.87 -3.19 7.50
N PRO A 5 -2.97 -3.35 8.48
CA PRO A 5 -2.49 -2.22 9.27
C PRO A 5 -1.76 -1.21 8.39
N LEU A 6 -2.12 0.07 8.53
CA LEU A 6 -1.43 1.21 7.96
C LEU A 6 -0.36 1.69 8.94
N ILE A 7 0.88 1.75 8.48
CA ILE A 7 1.96 2.43 9.20
C ILE A 7 2.60 3.47 8.30
N TYR A 8 3.07 4.54 8.93
CA TYR A 8 3.95 5.51 8.29
C TYR A 8 5.39 5.15 8.63
N VAL A 9 6.30 5.27 7.67
CA VAL A 9 7.73 5.06 7.92
C VAL A 9 8.48 6.36 7.67
N LYS A 10 9.41 6.67 8.58
CA LYS A 10 10.37 7.76 8.48
C LYS A 10 11.59 7.41 9.32
N ASP A 11 12.80 7.63 8.80
CA ASP A 11 14.06 7.36 9.51
C ASP A 11 14.12 5.95 10.15
N LYS A 12 13.62 4.93 9.42
CA LYS A 12 13.51 3.51 9.85
C LYS A 12 12.60 3.26 11.06
N GLN A 13 11.89 4.29 11.52
CA GLN A 13 10.87 4.21 12.56
C GLN A 13 9.49 4.08 11.92
N ALA A 14 8.62 3.30 12.55
CA ALA A 14 7.22 3.20 12.20
C ALA A 14 6.39 4.11 13.11
N PHE A 15 5.39 4.75 12.51
CA PHE A 15 4.45 5.63 13.16
C PHE A 15 3.03 5.24 12.78
N VAL A 16 2.08 5.67 13.60
CA VAL A 16 0.66 5.63 13.29
C VAL A 16 0.07 7.02 13.38
N ARG A 17 -0.96 7.32 12.57
CA ARG A 17 -1.68 8.59 12.66
C ARG A 17 -2.88 8.42 13.57
N GLU A 18 -2.85 9.08 14.73
CA GLU A 18 -3.94 9.12 15.70
C GLU A 18 -4.38 10.58 15.89
N ASN A 19 -5.63 10.90 15.60
CA ASN A 19 -6.19 12.26 15.67
C ASN A 19 -5.35 13.31 14.91
N GLY A 20 -4.85 12.94 13.74
CA GLY A 20 -3.99 13.80 12.90
C GLY A 20 -2.52 13.88 13.34
N ILE A 21 -2.15 13.29 14.48
CA ILE A 21 -0.79 13.33 15.03
C ILE A 21 -0.08 12.01 14.73
N LEU A 22 1.16 12.08 14.26
CA LEU A 22 2.02 10.90 14.11
C LEU A 22 2.56 10.48 15.47
N ARG A 23 2.22 9.27 15.90
CA ARG A 23 2.71 8.64 17.12
C ARG A 23 3.70 7.53 16.79
N LEU A 24 4.83 7.51 17.50
CA LEU A 24 5.88 6.52 17.30
C LEU A 24 5.42 5.15 17.80
N LEU A 25 5.49 4.14 16.93
CA LEU A 25 5.33 2.73 17.28
C LEU A 25 6.68 2.08 17.64
N GLY A 26 7.78 2.66 17.15
CA GLY A 26 9.15 2.20 17.35
C GLY A 26 9.80 1.78 16.04
N ASN A 27 10.82 0.92 16.11
CA ASN A 27 11.54 0.46 14.92
C ASN A 27 10.61 -0.33 13.97
N ALA A 28 10.62 0.00 12.68
CA ALA A 28 9.68 -0.56 11.71
C ALA A 28 9.74 -2.09 11.57
N VAL A 29 10.93 -2.69 11.62
CA VAL A 29 11.10 -4.15 11.55
C VAL A 29 10.50 -4.84 12.78
N LYS A 30 10.75 -4.31 13.98
CA LYS A 30 10.18 -4.85 15.23
C LYS A 30 8.66 -4.73 15.24
N VAL A 31 8.11 -3.61 14.78
CA VAL A 31 6.67 -3.38 14.68
C VAL A 31 6.03 -4.39 13.71
N ALA A 32 6.63 -4.59 12.54
CA ALA A 32 6.12 -5.57 11.57
C ALA A 32 6.20 -7.02 12.08
N GLN A 33 7.25 -7.38 12.83
CA GLN A 33 7.34 -8.69 13.49
C GLN A 33 6.24 -8.89 14.53
N ARG A 34 5.91 -7.84 15.31
CA ARG A 34 4.77 -7.85 16.24
C ARG A 34 3.46 -8.07 15.47
N MET A 35 3.23 -7.31 14.40
CA MET A 35 2.03 -7.45 13.56
C MET A 35 1.89 -8.84 12.93
N LYS A 36 3.00 -9.45 12.49
CA LYS A 36 2.99 -10.84 12.04
C LYS A 36 2.54 -11.81 13.14
N LYS A 37 3.03 -11.64 14.36
CA LYS A 37 2.63 -12.47 15.52
C LYS A 37 1.16 -12.26 15.89
N GLU A 38 0.62 -11.07 15.66
CA GLU A 38 -0.80 -10.75 15.82
C GLU A 38 -1.68 -11.34 14.68
N GLY A 39 -1.08 -11.98 13.68
CA GLY A 39 -1.79 -12.68 12.60
C GLY A 39 -2.01 -11.85 11.34
N PHE A 40 -1.47 -10.64 11.24
CA PHE A 40 -1.56 -9.84 10.02
C PHE A 40 -0.68 -10.45 8.92
N ILE A 41 -1.21 -10.49 7.70
CA ILE A 41 -0.54 -11.10 6.53
C ILE A 41 0.00 -10.09 5.52
N LEU A 42 -0.44 -8.82 5.63
CA LEU A 42 -0.08 -7.71 4.76
C LEU A 42 -0.04 -6.42 5.58
N ILE A 43 1.00 -5.60 5.41
CA ILE A 43 1.11 -4.26 6.00
C ILE A 43 1.07 -3.24 4.86
N HIS A 44 0.29 -2.17 5.03
CA HIS A 44 0.34 -1.01 4.14
C HIS A 44 1.25 0.06 4.73
N ILE A 45 2.22 0.50 3.94
CA ILE A 45 3.27 1.42 4.37
C ILE A 45 3.16 2.70 3.54
N VAL A 46 3.05 3.82 4.22
CA VAL A 46 3.23 5.15 3.62
C VAL A 46 4.59 5.68 4.04
N ASP A 47 5.55 5.71 3.12
CA ASP A 47 6.87 6.27 3.41
C ASP A 47 6.89 7.76 3.07
N LEU A 48 7.05 8.58 4.11
CA LEU A 48 7.08 10.04 4.00
C LEU A 48 8.30 10.57 3.25
N ASP A 49 9.39 9.79 3.22
CA ASP A 49 10.64 10.10 2.52
C ASP A 49 10.56 9.58 1.07
N ALA A 50 10.08 8.36 0.85
CA ALA A 50 9.97 7.79 -0.50
C ALA A 50 8.94 8.50 -1.38
N LEU A 51 7.89 9.09 -0.80
CA LEU A 51 6.97 9.99 -1.53
C LEU A 51 7.69 11.22 -2.11
N LYS A 52 8.84 11.60 -1.55
CA LYS A 52 9.71 12.68 -2.04
C LYS A 52 10.87 12.17 -2.89
N GLY A 53 10.89 10.87 -3.21
CA GLY A 53 11.98 10.22 -3.96
C GLY A 53 13.22 9.92 -3.12
N VAL A 54 13.14 9.99 -1.78
CA VAL A 54 14.25 9.67 -0.88
C VAL A 54 14.17 8.21 -0.46
N GLU A 55 15.22 7.44 -0.71
CA GLU A 55 15.20 5.96 -0.60
C GLU A 55 15.84 5.43 0.70
N THR A 56 15.89 6.27 1.75
CA THR A 56 16.60 6.00 3.02
C THR A 56 16.09 4.78 3.79
N ASN A 57 14.84 4.38 3.55
CA ASN A 57 14.19 3.26 4.23
C ASN A 57 14.22 1.94 3.44
N PHE A 58 14.90 1.87 2.29
CA PHE A 58 14.89 0.67 1.45
C PHE A 58 15.36 -0.61 2.18
N ASP A 59 16.39 -0.50 3.03
CA ASP A 59 16.89 -1.64 3.81
C ASP A 59 15.87 -2.17 4.83
N VAL A 60 14.87 -1.36 5.20
CA VAL A 60 13.73 -1.81 6.00
C VAL A 60 12.85 -2.71 5.14
N TYR A 61 12.49 -2.32 3.92
CA TYR A 61 11.58 -3.08 3.06
C TYR A 61 12.12 -4.44 2.69
N ASP A 62 13.40 -4.51 2.32
CA ASP A 62 14.08 -5.77 2.08
C ASP A 62 13.96 -6.71 3.29
N LYS A 63 14.22 -6.21 4.51
CA LYS A 63 14.07 -7.02 5.74
C LYS A 63 12.63 -7.45 6.00
N LEU A 64 11.66 -6.58 5.76
CA LEU A 64 10.24 -6.86 6.03
C LEU A 64 9.71 -7.99 5.13
N THR A 65 10.06 -7.99 3.84
CA THR A 65 9.53 -8.94 2.86
C THR A 65 9.98 -10.38 3.10
N TYR A 66 11.01 -10.62 3.93
CA TYR A 66 11.39 -11.98 4.37
C TYR A 66 10.32 -12.65 5.24
N PHE A 67 9.47 -11.88 5.93
CA PHE A 67 8.57 -12.48 6.90
C PHE A 67 7.11 -11.99 6.81
N ILE A 68 6.82 -10.86 6.20
CA ILE A 68 5.45 -10.39 6.01
C ILE A 68 5.31 -9.71 4.64
N ASN A 69 4.15 -9.85 4.00
CA ASN A 69 3.91 -9.09 2.77
C ASN A 69 3.76 -7.61 3.13
N ILE A 70 4.31 -6.74 2.29
CA ILE A 70 4.14 -5.30 2.44
C ILE A 70 3.63 -4.72 1.13
N GLN A 71 2.86 -3.64 1.23
CA GLN A 71 2.56 -2.76 0.11
C GLN A 71 2.99 -1.33 0.46
N VAL A 72 3.80 -0.71 -0.39
CA VAL A 72 4.46 0.57 -0.11
C VAL A 72 3.93 1.63 -1.06
N GLU A 73 3.41 2.74 -0.50
CA GLU A 73 3.19 3.97 -1.26
C GLU A 73 4.52 4.70 -1.43
N CYS A 74 4.89 4.99 -2.67
CA CYS A 74 6.10 5.72 -3.02
C CYS A 74 5.84 6.68 -4.18
N GLY A 75 6.79 7.58 -4.42
CA GLY A 75 6.77 8.42 -5.61
C GLY A 75 6.89 7.60 -6.91
N GLU A 76 6.56 8.24 -8.03
CA GLU A 76 6.66 7.66 -9.39
C GLU A 76 8.10 7.67 -9.91
N ASN A 77 9.03 7.04 -9.18
CA ASN A 77 10.43 6.87 -9.59
C ASN A 77 10.65 5.43 -10.10
N PRO A 78 10.89 5.21 -11.41
CA PRO A 78 11.10 3.89 -11.98
C PRO A 78 12.16 3.05 -11.26
N ASP A 79 13.34 3.64 -10.98
CA ASP A 79 14.46 2.92 -10.37
C ASP A 79 14.08 2.40 -8.98
N PHE A 80 13.39 3.23 -8.19
CA PHE A 80 12.94 2.83 -6.85
C PHE A 80 11.85 1.74 -6.91
N ILE A 81 10.93 1.85 -7.86
CA ILE A 81 9.86 0.87 -8.07
C ILE A 81 10.44 -0.48 -8.46
N GLU A 82 11.40 -0.52 -9.39
CA GLU A 82 12.10 -1.75 -9.77
C GLU A 82 12.81 -2.40 -8.57
N ARG A 83 13.47 -1.59 -7.74
CA ARG A 83 14.11 -2.07 -6.52
C ARG A 83 13.10 -2.66 -5.52
N LEU A 84 11.96 -2.00 -5.29
CA LEU A 84 10.89 -2.50 -4.43
C LEU A 84 10.32 -3.82 -4.96
N ILE A 85 10.09 -3.92 -6.27
CA ILE A 85 9.65 -5.14 -6.94
C ILE A 85 10.70 -6.25 -6.78
N GLY A 86 11.99 -5.92 -6.90
CA GLY A 86 13.10 -6.85 -6.73
C GLY A 86 13.12 -7.54 -5.35
N VAL A 87 12.74 -6.81 -4.30
CA VAL A 87 12.59 -7.36 -2.94
C VAL A 87 11.20 -7.95 -2.67
N LYS A 88 10.37 -8.09 -3.71
CA LYS A 88 8.99 -8.61 -3.67
C LYS A 88 8.04 -7.77 -2.82
N ALA A 89 8.34 -6.49 -2.61
CA ALA A 89 7.37 -5.55 -2.07
C ALA A 89 6.28 -5.28 -3.11
N ARG A 90 5.04 -5.12 -2.66
CA ARG A 90 3.97 -4.61 -3.53
C ARG A 90 4.11 -3.09 -3.61
N VAL A 91 4.02 -2.52 -4.80
CA VAL A 91 4.16 -1.09 -5.04
C VAL A 91 2.79 -0.49 -5.27
N VAL A 92 2.45 0.53 -4.50
CA VAL A 92 1.21 1.28 -4.65
C VAL A 92 1.50 2.48 -5.54
N VAL A 93 0.84 2.54 -6.70
CA VAL A 93 1.01 3.58 -7.71
C VAL A 93 -0.30 4.36 -7.85
N PRO A 94 -0.29 5.70 -7.75
CA PRO A 94 -1.48 6.50 -8.05
C PRO A 94 -1.87 6.35 -9.52
N LEU A 95 -3.16 6.20 -9.82
CA LEU A 95 -3.67 6.24 -11.19
C LEU A 95 -4.55 7.49 -11.41
N PRO A 96 -4.43 8.16 -12.58
CA PRO A 96 -3.53 7.83 -13.69
C PRO A 96 -2.06 8.08 -13.34
N SER A 97 -1.19 7.17 -13.75
CA SER A 97 0.25 7.26 -13.49
C SER A 97 0.98 7.89 -14.66
N LYS A 98 2.09 8.60 -14.40
CA LYS A 98 3.03 9.04 -15.44
C LYS A 98 3.96 7.94 -15.93
N LEU A 99 3.98 6.80 -15.23
CA LEU A 99 4.84 5.66 -15.55
C LEU A 99 4.25 4.81 -16.67
N ASP A 100 5.11 4.24 -17.50
CA ASP A 100 4.72 3.18 -18.41
C ASP A 100 4.55 1.85 -17.65
N LEU A 101 3.35 1.63 -17.11
CA LEU A 101 3.05 0.44 -16.32
C LEU A 101 3.11 -0.86 -17.14
N LYS A 102 3.04 -0.80 -18.47
CA LYS A 102 3.14 -1.98 -19.34
C LYS A 102 4.50 -2.66 -19.24
N GLY A 103 5.56 -1.88 -19.00
CA GLY A 103 6.91 -2.38 -18.75
C GLY A 103 7.00 -3.36 -17.58
N TYR A 104 6.02 -3.31 -16.66
CA TYR A 104 5.96 -4.14 -15.45
C TYR A 104 4.98 -5.31 -15.56
N SER A 105 4.51 -5.64 -16.77
CA SER A 105 3.52 -6.72 -17.01
C SER A 105 3.91 -8.06 -16.38
N ALA A 106 5.19 -8.43 -16.40
CA ALA A 106 5.72 -9.66 -15.78
C ALA A 106 5.60 -9.66 -14.24
N THR A 107 5.61 -8.49 -13.61
CA THR A 107 5.55 -8.28 -12.16
C THR A 107 4.24 -7.66 -11.71
N LYS A 108 3.23 -7.63 -12.58
CA LYS A 108 1.89 -7.05 -12.36
C LYS A 108 1.26 -7.43 -11.02
N LYS A 109 1.47 -8.67 -10.53
CA LYS A 109 0.99 -9.14 -9.22
C LYS A 109 1.49 -8.32 -8.01
N LEU A 110 2.58 -7.59 -8.19
CA LEU A 110 3.17 -6.69 -7.19
C LEU A 110 2.72 -5.24 -7.37
N LEU A 111 2.00 -4.91 -8.44
CA LEU A 111 1.48 -3.56 -8.65
C LEU A 111 0.07 -3.42 -8.08
N VAL A 112 -0.13 -2.34 -7.32
CA VAL A 112 -1.40 -1.96 -6.71
C VAL A 112 -1.74 -0.56 -7.20
N GLY A 113 -2.88 -0.40 -7.88
CA GLY A 113 -3.34 0.93 -8.30
C GLY A 113 -4.06 1.62 -7.16
N LYS A 114 -3.78 2.90 -6.92
CA LYS A 114 -4.53 3.75 -5.98
C LYS A 114 -5.35 4.74 -6.79
N ILE A 115 -6.67 4.72 -6.61
CA ILE A 115 -7.59 5.54 -7.42
C ILE A 115 -8.49 6.39 -6.54
N GLY A 116 -8.66 7.65 -6.96
CA GLY A 116 -9.59 8.60 -6.38
C GLY A 116 -11.00 8.45 -6.93
N ARG A 117 -11.92 9.25 -6.36
CA ARG A 117 -13.36 9.23 -6.65
C ARG A 117 -13.71 9.34 -8.13
N ASP A 118 -13.06 10.27 -8.82
CA ASP A 118 -13.40 10.66 -10.20
C ASP A 118 -12.59 9.89 -11.26
N TYR A 119 -11.93 8.79 -10.85
CA TYR A 119 -11.10 8.01 -11.76
C TYR A 119 -11.94 7.33 -12.84
N ASN A 120 -11.73 7.74 -14.09
CA ASN A 120 -12.44 7.20 -15.25
C ASN A 120 -11.56 6.37 -16.20
N GLY A 121 -10.28 6.13 -15.86
CA GLY A 121 -9.32 5.38 -16.66
C GLY A 121 -9.41 3.86 -16.52
N ASN A 122 -8.54 3.12 -17.21
CA ASN A 122 -8.41 1.67 -17.03
C ASN A 122 -7.39 1.34 -15.91
N ALA A 123 -7.54 0.20 -15.25
CA ALA A 123 -6.58 -0.27 -14.25
C ALA A 123 -6.04 -1.65 -14.67
N GLU A 124 -5.85 -1.85 -15.98
CA GLU A 124 -5.52 -3.16 -16.50
C GLU A 124 -4.14 -3.61 -16.04
N GLU A 125 -3.17 -2.69 -15.95
CA GLU A 125 -1.76 -2.99 -15.66
C GLU A 125 -1.41 -3.21 -14.18
N VAL A 126 -2.38 -3.05 -13.28
CA VAL A 126 -2.21 -3.36 -11.85
C VAL A 126 -2.95 -4.65 -11.50
N HIS A 127 -2.58 -5.31 -10.40
CA HIS A 127 -3.26 -6.52 -9.95
C HIS A 127 -4.39 -6.21 -8.95
N ASP A 128 -4.09 -5.43 -7.92
CA ASP A 128 -5.03 -5.00 -6.88
C ASP A 128 -5.32 -3.50 -6.99
N ILE A 129 -6.45 -3.05 -6.44
CA ILE A 129 -6.87 -1.64 -6.49
C ILE A 129 -7.22 -1.16 -5.08
N ILE A 130 -6.65 -0.04 -4.66
CA ILE A 130 -7.04 0.75 -3.50
C ILE A 130 -7.98 1.85 -3.96
N LEU A 131 -9.18 1.89 -3.39
CA LEU A 131 -10.15 2.97 -3.60
C LEU A 131 -10.03 3.97 -2.45
N GLU A 132 -9.55 5.19 -2.71
CA GLU A 132 -9.43 6.23 -1.68
C GLU A 132 -10.79 6.76 -1.24
N GLU A 133 -11.65 7.03 -2.22
CA GLU A 133 -13.02 7.52 -2.03
C GLU A 133 -13.99 6.61 -2.79
N PRO A 134 -14.40 5.48 -2.19
CA PRO A 134 -15.16 4.47 -2.91
C PRO A 134 -16.57 4.93 -3.28
N THR A 135 -16.94 4.80 -4.55
CA THR A 135 -18.30 4.99 -5.06
C THR A 135 -18.88 3.68 -5.58
N GLU A 136 -20.20 3.54 -5.63
CA GLU A 136 -20.83 2.34 -6.19
C GLU A 136 -20.43 2.09 -7.65
N GLU A 137 -20.27 3.16 -8.43
CA GLU A 137 -19.77 3.07 -9.81
C GLU A 137 -18.37 2.47 -9.89
N LEU A 138 -17.43 2.94 -9.06
CA LEU A 138 -16.07 2.39 -9.02
C LEU A 138 -16.07 0.92 -8.60
N PHE A 139 -16.93 0.53 -7.64
CA PHE A 139 -17.08 -0.86 -7.25
C PHE A 139 -17.54 -1.76 -8.39
N LEU A 140 -18.60 -1.36 -9.09
CA LEU A 140 -19.14 -2.13 -10.22
C LEU A 140 -18.11 -2.22 -11.36
N ARG A 141 -17.43 -1.11 -11.65
CA ARG A 141 -16.42 -1.05 -12.71
C ARG A 141 -15.26 -2.02 -12.46
N PHE A 142 -14.86 -2.18 -11.21
CA PHE A 142 -13.69 -2.99 -10.84
C PHE A 142 -14.05 -4.27 -10.06
N GLU A 143 -15.30 -4.75 -10.13
CA GLU A 143 -15.80 -5.89 -9.35
C GLU A 143 -15.02 -7.20 -9.57
N LYS A 144 -14.37 -7.35 -10.73
CA LYS A 144 -13.55 -8.52 -11.08
C LYS A 144 -12.13 -8.46 -10.51
N ARG A 145 -11.78 -7.41 -9.77
CA ARG A 145 -10.47 -7.18 -9.16
C ARG A 145 -10.57 -7.29 -7.64
N ARG A 146 -9.43 -7.48 -6.98
CA ARG A 146 -9.36 -7.37 -5.52
C ARG A 146 -9.36 -5.89 -5.16
N LEU A 147 -10.43 -5.48 -4.47
CA LEU A 147 -10.62 -4.12 -4.00
C LEU A 147 -10.19 -3.99 -2.54
N ILE A 148 -9.42 -2.96 -2.27
CA ILE A 148 -8.96 -2.54 -0.95
C ILE A 148 -9.53 -1.15 -0.67
N VAL A 149 -10.01 -0.93 0.55
CA VAL A 149 -10.58 0.35 0.98
C VAL A 149 -9.99 0.77 2.33
N TYR A 150 -10.18 2.01 2.73
CA TYR A 150 -9.85 2.48 4.09
C TYR A 150 -11.00 2.18 5.08
N GLU A 151 -10.68 2.16 6.37
CA GLU A 151 -11.60 1.74 7.45
C GLU A 151 -12.83 2.63 7.65
N ASP A 152 -12.82 3.84 7.10
CA ASP A 152 -13.93 4.77 7.08
C ASP A 152 -15.00 4.44 6.03
N TYR A 153 -14.74 3.47 5.15
CA TYR A 153 -15.72 2.96 4.22
C TYR A 153 -16.90 2.28 4.94
N LYS A 154 -18.10 2.86 4.79
CA LYS A 154 -19.36 2.36 5.38
C LYS A 154 -20.26 1.61 4.40
N GLY A 155 -19.80 1.34 3.18
CA GLY A 155 -20.64 0.70 2.18
C GLY A 155 -20.85 -0.80 2.45
N LYS A 156 -21.79 -1.39 1.72
CA LYS A 156 -22.24 -2.79 1.90
C LYS A 156 -21.55 -3.78 0.96
N ARG A 157 -20.61 -3.33 0.13
CA ARG A 157 -19.95 -4.20 -0.85
C ARG A 157 -18.84 -4.99 -0.19
N ASP A 158 -18.73 -6.26 -0.59
CA ASP A 158 -17.62 -7.10 -0.16
C ASP A 158 -16.30 -6.59 -0.75
N VAL A 159 -15.33 -6.38 0.13
CA VAL A 159 -13.97 -5.96 -0.21
C VAL A 159 -12.98 -7.05 0.16
N TRP A 160 -11.89 -7.14 -0.60
CA TRP A 160 -10.85 -8.11 -0.31
C TRP A 160 -10.10 -7.72 0.97
N GLY A 161 -9.78 -6.44 1.15
CA GLY A 161 -9.05 -5.93 2.31
C GLY A 161 -9.48 -4.54 2.77
N VAL A 162 -9.26 -4.27 4.06
CA VAL A 162 -9.49 -2.96 4.68
C VAL A 162 -8.20 -2.47 5.32
N ILE A 163 -7.73 -1.31 4.87
CA ILE A 163 -6.62 -0.56 5.45
C ILE A 163 -7.12 0.18 6.68
N PHE A 164 -6.45 0.02 7.81
CA PHE A 164 -6.87 0.62 9.07
C PHE A 164 -5.69 1.14 9.88
N SER A 165 -5.92 2.15 10.72
CA SER A 165 -4.90 2.68 11.64
C SER A 165 -4.82 1.78 12.89
N PRO A 166 -3.70 1.08 13.15
CA PRO A 166 -3.56 0.27 14.35
C PRO A 166 -3.47 1.15 15.61
N LYS A 167 -3.77 0.57 16.78
CA LYS A 167 -3.50 1.28 18.03
C LYS A 167 -1.98 1.38 18.28
N PRO A 168 -1.50 2.47 18.91
CA PRO A 168 -0.09 2.62 19.28
C PRO A 168 0.47 1.42 20.07
#